data_AF-F3GLY1-F1
#
_entry.id   AF-F3GLY1-F1
#
_cell.length_a   1.000
_cell.length_b   1.000
_cell.length_c   1.000
_cell.angle_alpha   90.00
_cell.angle_beta   90.00
_cell.angle_gamma   90.00
#
_symmetry.space_group_name_H-M   'P 1'
#
loop_
_entity.id
_entity.type
_entity.pdbx_description
1 polymer ?
#
loop_
_entity_poly.entity_id
_entity_poly.type
_entity_poly.pdbx_seq_one_letter_code
_entity_poly.pdbx_strand_id
1 'polypeptide(L)'
;MRIELGEIEARLHEHAAVREVTVIDIDGPSGKQLVAYLVPTATAEAPDVLRERLQAHLKAHVPDYMVPGYFVFIDSMPLTANGKLDRRALPKPDVARSQQGYVAPRSAFEQRLAALWEQVLHVERVGLNDNFF
;
A
#
# COMPACT_ATOMS: atom_id res chain seq x y z
N MET A 1 0.92 16.68 -10.99
CA MET A 1 0.43 15.41 -11.57
C MET A 1 -0.81 15.00 -10.80
N ARG A 2 -1.89 14.63 -11.48
CA ARG A 2 -3.15 14.24 -10.84
C ARG A 2 -3.19 12.71 -10.81
N ILE A 3 -3.44 12.12 -9.64
CA ILE A 3 -3.59 10.67 -9.47
C ILE A 3 -5.09 10.36 -9.54
N GLU A 4 -5.48 9.44 -10.42
CA GLU A 4 -6.85 8.96 -10.51
C GLU A 4 -7.02 7.71 -9.65
N LEU A 5 -7.52 7.87 -8.42
CA LEU A 5 -7.69 6.76 -7.47
C LEU A 5 -8.56 5.62 -8.03
N GLY A 6 -9.57 5.99 -8.83
CA GLY A 6 -10.45 5.03 -9.48
C GLY A 6 -9.74 4.11 -10.49
N GLU A 7 -8.63 4.54 -11.09
CA GLU A 7 -7.83 3.67 -11.97
C GLU A 7 -7.13 2.57 -11.17
N ILE A 8 -6.60 2.91 -10.00
CA ILE A 8 -5.96 1.97 -9.08
C ILE A 8 -6.99 0.99 -8.53
N GLU A 9 -8.16 1.49 -8.12
CA GLU A 9 -9.30 0.67 -7.66
C GLU A 9 -9.73 -0.31 -8.74
N ALA A 10 -9.89 0.14 -9.99
CA ALA A 10 -10.28 -0.72 -11.10
C ALA A 10 -9.29 -1.87 -11.30
N ARG A 11 -7.98 -1.60 -11.30
CA ARG A 11 -6.95 -2.63 -11.45
C ARG A 11 -6.91 -3.60 -10.27
N LEU A 12 -7.04 -3.12 -9.04
CA LEU A 12 -7.12 -4.01 -7.87
C LEU A 12 -8.37 -4.91 -7.93
N HIS A 13 -9.50 -4.38 -8.40
CA HIS A 13 -10.75 -5.14 -8.52
C HIS A 13 -10.70 -6.21 -9.62
N GLU A 14 -9.84 -6.07 -10.63
CA GLU A 14 -9.63 -7.11 -11.66
C GLU A 14 -8.92 -8.37 -11.08
N HIS A 15 -8.24 -8.26 -9.94
CA HIS A 15 -7.54 -9.37 -9.32
C HIS A 15 -8.53 -10.31 -8.60
N ALA A 16 -8.57 -11.59 -8.98
CA ALA A 16 -9.55 -12.57 -8.49
C ALA A 16 -9.62 -12.76 -6.96
N ALA A 17 -8.55 -12.40 -6.25
CA ALA A 17 -8.51 -12.47 -4.79
C ALA A 17 -9.17 -11.27 -4.08
N VAL A 18 -9.56 -10.22 -4.80
CA VAL A 18 -10.16 -8.98 -4.25
C VAL A 18 -11.67 -9.01 -4.44
N ARG A 19 -12.42 -8.88 -3.35
CA ARG A 19 -13.89 -8.78 -3.38
C ARG A 19 -14.36 -7.34 -3.45
N GLU A 20 -13.76 -6.48 -2.63
CA GLU A 20 -14.07 -5.04 -2.56
C GLU A 20 -12.76 -4.27 -2.37
N VAL A 21 -12.69 -3.06 -2.91
CA VAL A 21 -11.52 -2.19 -2.79
C VAL A 21 -11.95 -0.73 -2.72
N THR A 22 -11.21 0.05 -1.94
CA THR A 22 -11.20 1.50 -2.07
C THR A 22 -9.79 2.02 -1.82
N VAL A 23 -9.40 3.04 -2.59
CA VAL A 23 -8.10 3.70 -2.47
C VAL A 23 -8.35 5.13 -2.02
N ILE A 24 -7.61 5.56 -1.00
CA ILE A 24 -7.62 6.94 -0.52
C ILE A 24 -6.19 7.47 -0.43
N ASP A 25 -6.06 8.79 -0.51
CA ASP A 25 -4.88 9.48 -0.03
C ASP A 25 -5.04 9.85 1.44
N ILE A 26 -3.97 9.70 2.21
CA ILE A 26 -3.85 10.22 3.56
C ILE A 26 -2.66 11.18 3.63
N ASP A 27 -2.70 12.12 4.58
CA ASP A 27 -1.55 12.96 4.89
C ASP A 27 -0.53 12.15 5.71
N GLY A 28 0.70 12.07 5.21
CA GLY A 28 1.84 11.45 5.87
C GLY A 28 3.02 12.42 6.02
N PRO A 29 4.10 12.00 6.72
CA PRO A 29 5.26 12.86 6.99
C PRO A 29 5.96 13.39 5.73
N SER A 30 5.94 12.61 4.64
CA SER A 30 6.55 12.95 3.35
C SER A 30 5.56 13.54 2.33
N GLY A 31 4.30 13.78 2.73
CA GLY A 31 3.24 14.25 1.84
C GLY A 31 2.08 13.26 1.74
N LYS A 32 1.31 13.35 0.64
CA LYS A 32 0.17 12.47 0.40
C LYS A 32 0.63 11.04 0.14
N GLN A 33 0.11 10.08 0.89
CA GLN A 33 0.38 8.65 0.72
C GLN A 33 -0.88 7.91 0.33
N LEU A 34 -0.77 6.98 -0.62
CA LEU A 34 -1.87 6.15 -1.07
C LEU A 34 -2.06 4.92 -0.17
N VAL A 35 -3.30 4.68 0.22
CA VAL A 35 -3.72 3.53 1.04
C VAL A 35 -4.83 2.78 0.30
N ALA A 36 -4.61 1.50 0.03
CA ALA A 36 -5.63 0.59 -0.47
C ALA A 36 -6.24 -0.18 0.70
N TYR A 37 -7.55 -0.04 0.88
CA TYR A 37 -8.34 -0.89 1.75
C TYR A 37 -8.96 -1.99 0.91
N LEU A 38 -8.80 -3.23 1.32
CA LEU A 38 -9.24 -4.38 0.54
C LEU A 38 -10.03 -5.34 1.41
N VAL A 39 -11.11 -5.86 0.85
CA VAL A 39 -11.76 -7.05 1.37
C VAL A 39 -11.36 -8.23 0.50
N PRO A 40 -10.58 -9.18 1.02
CA PRO A 40 -10.20 -10.36 0.25
C PRO A 40 -11.40 -11.31 0.07
N THR A 41 -11.32 -12.14 -0.97
CA THR A 41 -12.22 -13.29 -1.11
C THR A 41 -11.93 -14.35 -0.05
N ALA A 42 -12.89 -15.22 0.25
CA ALA A 42 -12.74 -16.26 1.28
C ALA A 42 -11.64 -17.30 0.97
N THR A 43 -11.23 -17.40 -0.29
CA THR A 43 -10.18 -18.32 -0.76
C THR A 43 -8.85 -17.62 -0.98
N ALA A 44 -8.72 -16.35 -0.57
CA ALA A 44 -7.49 -15.61 -0.75
C ALA A 44 -6.34 -16.18 0.10
N GLU A 45 -5.12 -15.99 -0.38
CA GLU A 45 -3.90 -16.33 0.35
C GLU A 45 -3.75 -15.47 1.62
N ALA A 46 -2.76 -15.81 2.44
CA ALA A 46 -2.41 -15.01 3.61
C ALA A 46 -2.12 -13.54 3.22
N PRO A 47 -2.43 -12.56 4.11
CA PRO A 47 -2.33 -11.13 3.80
C PRO A 47 -0.99 -10.67 3.22
N ASP A 48 0.13 -11.19 3.72
CA ASP A 48 1.46 -10.80 3.27
C ASP A 48 1.74 -11.24 1.83
N VAL A 49 1.36 -12.48 1.48
CA VAL A 49 1.48 -13.01 0.11
C VAL A 49 0.55 -12.26 -0.85
N LEU A 50 -0.68 -12.00 -0.41
CA LEU A 50 -1.66 -11.26 -1.20
C LEU A 50 -1.18 -9.83 -1.48
N ARG A 51 -0.59 -9.15 -0.47
CA ARG A 51 0.00 -7.82 -0.64
C ARG A 51 1.05 -7.81 -1.75
N GLU A 52 2.01 -8.74 -1.71
CA GLU A 52 3.08 -8.83 -2.73
C GLU A 52 2.50 -9.03 -4.13
N ARG A 53 1.51 -9.92 -4.28
CA ARG A 53 0.85 -10.15 -5.57
C ARG A 53 0.10 -8.93 -6.09
N LEU A 54 -0.64 -8.24 -5.24
CA LEU A 54 -1.39 -7.04 -5.64
C LEU A 54 -0.46 -5.89 -6.01
N GLN A 55 0.65 -5.74 -5.27
CA GLN A 55 1.67 -4.75 -5.60
C GLN A 55 2.32 -5.05 -6.96
N ALA A 56 2.69 -6.31 -7.22
CA ALA A 56 3.23 -6.73 -8.50
C ALA A 56 2.22 -6.56 -9.65
N HIS A 57 0.95 -6.89 -9.39
CA HIS A 57 -0.14 -6.68 -10.34
C HIS A 57 -0.26 -5.19 -10.72
N LEU A 58 -0.27 -4.28 -9.75
CA LEU A 58 -0.33 -2.85 -10.03
C LEU A 58 0.90 -2.35 -10.79
N LYS A 59 2.12 -2.74 -10.39
CA LYS A 59 3.36 -2.34 -11.09
C LYS A 59 3.40 -2.76 -12.57
N ALA A 60 2.69 -3.82 -12.94
CA ALA A 60 2.58 -4.24 -14.34
C ALA A 60 1.60 -3.39 -15.17
N HIS A 61 0.72 -2.62 -14.51
CA HIS A 61 -0.44 -1.99 -15.15
C HIS A 61 -0.54 -0.48 -14.95
N VAL A 62 0.11 0.08 -13.93
CA VAL A 62 0.15 1.51 -13.63
C VAL A 62 1.58 1.96 -13.28
N PRO A 63 1.90 3.26 -13.45
CA PRO A 63 3.19 3.80 -13.02
C PRO A 63 3.46 3.59 -11.52
N ASP A 64 4.74 3.49 -11.13
CA ASP A 64 5.15 3.20 -9.75
C ASP A 64 4.56 4.15 -8.69
N TYR A 65 4.41 5.44 -9.03
CA TYR A 65 3.85 6.44 -8.11
C TYR A 65 2.33 6.29 -7.87
N MET A 66 1.64 5.46 -8.65
CA MET A 66 0.22 5.13 -8.44
C MET A 66 0.06 3.86 -7.59
N VAL A 67 1.15 3.17 -7.25
CA VAL A 67 1.10 1.96 -6.44
C VAL A 67 0.96 2.35 -4.96
N PRO A 68 -0.09 1.90 -4.25
CA PRO A 68 -0.29 2.21 -2.85
C PRO A 68 0.90 1.81 -1.97
N GLY A 69 1.28 2.69 -1.04
CA GLY A 69 2.30 2.39 -0.04
C GLY A 69 1.78 1.51 1.10
N TYR A 70 0.46 1.47 1.29
CA TYR A 70 -0.19 0.68 2.32
C TYR A 70 -1.34 -0.15 1.74
N PHE A 71 -1.36 -1.43 2.11
CA PHE A 71 -2.46 -2.35 1.84
C PHE A 71 -3.04 -2.79 3.19
N VAL A 72 -4.28 -2.41 3.45
CA VAL A 72 -5.01 -2.70 4.68
C VAL A 72 -6.13 -3.68 4.35
N PHE A 73 -5.98 -4.92 4.83
CA PHE A 73 -7.00 -5.95 4.66
C PHE A 73 -8.01 -5.87 5.81
N ILE A 74 -9.29 -5.79 5.46
CA ILE A 74 -10.42 -5.70 6.39
C ILE A 74 -11.50 -6.72 6.02
N ASP A 75 -12.32 -7.11 6.99
CA ASP A 75 -13.36 -8.12 6.77
C ASP A 75 -14.53 -7.60 5.93
N SER A 76 -14.80 -6.30 6.01
CA SER A 76 -15.87 -5.60 5.26
C SER A 76 -15.60 -4.11 5.18
N MET A 77 -16.09 -3.46 4.12
CA MET A 77 -16.04 -2.00 3.99
C MET A 77 -16.98 -1.34 5.00
N PRO A 78 -16.52 -0.34 5.76
CA PRO A 78 -17.40 0.40 6.66
C PRO A 78 -18.38 1.24 5.83
N LEU A 79 -19.67 1.06 6.06
CA LEU A 79 -20.72 1.81 5.37
C LEU A 79 -21.52 2.66 6.35
N THR A 80 -21.91 3.85 5.92
CA THR A 80 -22.91 4.69 6.58
C THR A 80 -24.30 4.02 6.52
N ALA A 81 -25.26 4.52 7.29
CA ALA A 81 -26.66 4.07 7.24
C ALA A 81 -27.29 4.12 5.84
N ASN A 82 -26.75 4.93 4.93
CA ASN A 82 -27.21 5.06 3.54
C ASN A 82 -26.44 4.15 2.56
N GLY A 83 -25.61 3.23 3.06
CA GLY A 83 -24.84 2.29 2.24
C GLY A 83 -23.63 2.90 1.52
N LYS A 84 -23.30 4.18 1.80
CA LYS A 84 -22.07 4.82 1.27
C LYS A 84 -20.88 4.52 2.15
N LEU A 85 -19.68 4.42 1.57
CA LEU A 85 -18.42 4.27 2.30
C LEU A 85 -18.28 5.32 3.41
N ASP A 86 -18.09 4.86 4.64
CA ASP A 86 -17.73 5.71 5.77
C ASP A 86 -16.20 5.78 5.92
N ARG A 87 -15.60 6.75 5.22
CA ARG A 87 -14.14 6.96 5.23
C ARG A 87 -13.57 7.23 6.63
N ARG A 88 -14.39 7.73 7.56
CA ARG A 88 -13.95 8.05 8.93
C ARG A 88 -13.82 6.82 9.81
N ALA A 89 -14.53 5.75 9.44
CA ALA A 89 -14.50 4.45 10.11
C ALA A 89 -13.46 3.49 9.53
N LEU A 90 -12.72 3.90 8.49
CA LEU A 90 -11.61 3.10 7.97
C LEU A 90 -10.49 2.99 9.02
N PRO A 91 -9.97 1.78 9.28
CA PRO A 91 -8.84 1.61 10.20
C PRO A 91 -7.64 2.43 9.76
N LYS A 92 -6.91 3.04 10.70
CA LYS A 92 -5.66 3.71 10.35
C LYS A 92 -4.64 2.66 9.89
N PRO A 93 -3.93 2.87 8.76
CA PRO A 93 -2.88 1.96 8.34
C PRO A 93 -1.81 1.91 9.44
N ASP A 94 -1.42 0.70 9.82
CA ASP A 94 -0.34 0.51 10.78
C ASP A 94 1.00 0.77 10.08
N VAL A 95 1.45 2.02 10.19
CA VAL A 95 2.67 2.52 9.56
C VAL A 95 3.90 1.74 10.05
N ALA A 96 3.89 1.28 11.30
CA ALA A 96 4.99 0.52 11.89
C ALA A 96 5.08 -0.91 11.35
N ARG A 97 3.94 -1.53 11.00
CA ARG A 97 3.91 -2.89 10.45
C ARG A 97 4.25 -2.93 8.96
N SER A 98 4.03 -1.85 8.21
CA SER A 98 4.49 -1.77 6.80
C SER A 98 6.01 -1.68 6.65
N GLN A 99 6.74 -1.22 7.67
CA GLN A 99 8.21 -1.30 7.71
C GLN A 99 8.74 -2.73 7.90
N GLN A 100 7.87 -3.72 8.16
CA GLN A 100 8.26 -5.13 8.22
C GLN A 100 8.46 -5.76 6.84
N GLY A 101 8.20 -5.03 5.76
CA GLY A 101 8.72 -5.32 4.41
C GLY A 101 10.22 -5.02 4.26
N TYR A 102 10.99 -5.04 5.36
CA TYR A 102 12.44 -4.90 5.34
C TYR A 102 13.06 -6.06 4.55
N VAL A 103 13.26 -5.82 3.25
CA VAL A 103 14.24 -6.57 2.47
C VAL A 103 15.58 -5.93 2.77
N ALA A 104 16.38 -6.62 3.60
CA ALA A 104 17.75 -6.21 3.87
C ALA A 104 18.50 -6.00 2.55
N PRO A 105 19.22 -4.88 2.37
CA PRO A 105 20.03 -4.68 1.19
C PRO A 105 21.08 -5.80 1.09
N ARG A 106 21.00 -6.58 0.01
CA ARG A 106 21.76 -7.82 -0.19
C ARG A 106 23.07 -7.56 -0.93
N SER A 107 23.11 -6.55 -1.80
CA SER A 107 24.32 -6.16 -2.52
C SER A 107 25.03 -4.96 -1.89
N ALA A 108 26.34 -4.84 -2.09
CA ALA A 108 27.13 -3.70 -1.60
C ALA A 108 26.65 -2.35 -2.16
N PHE A 109 25.95 -2.36 -3.29
CA PHE A 109 25.32 -1.17 -3.86
C PHE A 109 24.04 -0.79 -3.11
N GLU A 110 23.16 -1.76 -2.87
CA GLU A 110 21.91 -1.58 -2.11
C GLU A 110 22.18 -1.07 -0.68
N GLN A 111 23.26 -1.55 -0.05
CA GLN A 111 23.64 -1.14 1.31
C GLN A 111 24.05 0.34 1.37
N ARG A 112 24.79 0.81 0.36
CA ARG A 112 25.17 2.22 0.27
C ARG A 112 23.97 3.11 0.00
N LEU A 113 23.04 2.62 -0.83
CA LEU A 113 21.82 3.35 -1.14
C LEU A 113 20.94 3.49 0.12
N ALA A 114 20.71 2.40 0.86
CA ALA A 114 19.93 2.44 2.10
C ALA A 114 20.52 3.40 3.15
N ALA A 115 21.86 3.39 3.33
CA ALA A 115 22.54 4.30 4.26
C ALA A 115 22.37 5.78 3.89
N LEU A 116 22.34 6.11 2.59
CA LEU A 116 22.06 7.48 2.13
C LEU A 116 20.62 7.89 2.44
N TRP A 117 19.66 6.99 2.26
CA TRP A 117 18.25 7.25 2.56
C TRP A 117 17.99 7.44 4.06
N GLU A 118 18.62 6.63 4.92
CA GLU A 118 18.56 6.78 6.39
C GLU A 118 19.04 8.18 6.82
N GLN A 119 20.12 8.68 6.22
CA GLN A 119 20.66 10.01 6.50
C GLN A 119 19.73 11.14 6.05
N VAL A 120 19.15 11.03 4.85
CA VAL A 120 18.26 12.07 4.29
C VAL A 120 16.92 12.13 5.02
N LEU A 121 16.39 10.98 5.43
CA LEU A 121 15.04 10.87 6.00
C LEU A 121 14.99 10.87 7.52
N HIS A 122 16.14 10.75 8.19
CA HIS A 122 16.27 10.69 9.65
C HIS A 122 15.46 9.54 10.28
N VAL A 123 15.41 8.39 9.59
CA VAL A 123 14.76 7.16 10.06
C VAL A 123 15.83 6.13 10.43
N GLU A 124 15.57 5.33 11.47
CA GLU A 124 16.56 4.35 11.98
C GLU A 124 16.86 3.21 10.99
N ARG A 125 15.95 2.87 10.07
CA ARG A 125 16.13 1.83 9.07
C ARG A 125 15.37 2.12 7.78
N VAL A 126 15.99 1.80 6.65
CA VAL A 126 15.38 1.84 5.31
C VAL A 126 15.45 0.47 4.63
N GLY A 127 14.29 -0.11 4.29
CA GLY A 127 14.15 -1.31 3.47
C GLY A 127 14.15 -0.98 1.97
N LEU A 128 14.58 -1.93 1.13
CA LEU A 128 14.62 -1.74 -0.34
C LEU A 128 13.26 -1.50 -1.00
N ASN A 129 12.18 -1.89 -0.34
CA ASN A 129 10.80 -1.69 -0.80
C ASN A 129 10.10 -0.51 -0.12
N ASP A 130 10.81 0.24 0.74
CA ASP A 130 10.24 1.41 1.37
C ASP A 130 10.04 2.49 0.30
N ASN A 131 8.79 2.92 0.17
CA ASN A 131 8.42 3.95 -0.79
C ASN A 131 8.51 5.31 -0.10
N PHE A 132 9.49 6.12 -0.47
CA PHE A 132 9.76 7.45 0.13
C PHE A 132 9.25 8.62 -0.71
N PHE A 133 8.45 8.33 -1.74
CA PHE A 133 7.78 9.29 -2.60
C PHE A 133 6.26 9.08 -2.57
#